data_AF-A0A3A0AT85-F1
#
_entry.id   AF-A0A3A0AT85-F1
#
_cell.length_a   1.000
_cell.length_b   1.000
_cell.length_c   1.000
_cell.angle_alpha   90.00
_cell.angle_beta   90.00
_cell.angle_gamma   90.00
#
_symmetry.space_group_name_H-M   'P 1'
#
loop_
_entity.id
_entity.type
_entity.pdbx_description
1 polymer ?
#
loop_
_entity_poly.entity_id
_entity_poly.type
_entity_poly.pdbx_seq_one_letter_code
_entity_poly.pdbx_strand_id
1 'polypeptide(L)' 'MDVPARVEGLRPFLLHGEAWVQLFYSHLDDPEQIRSERFSRASLPGDLRVGDAIVVFYLLGAVASIRRADPE' A
#
# COMPACT_ATOMS: atom_id res chain seq x y z
N MET A 1 -2.42 7.63 12.11
CA MET A 1 -2.12 6.40 12.87
C MET A 1 -1.32 5.50 11.94
N ASP A 2 -0.15 5.06 12.36
CA ASP A 2 0.73 4.18 11.59
C ASP A 2 0.37 2.72 11.90
N VAL A 3 0.09 1.94 10.85
CA VAL A 3 -0.27 0.53 10.97
C VAL A 3 0.69 -0.31 10.13
N PRO A 4 1.47 -1.22 10.75
CA PRO A 4 2.29 -2.17 10.02
C PRO A 4 1.43 -3.09 9.15
N ALA A 5 1.86 -3.29 7.91
CA ALA A 5 1.14 -4.09 6.93
C ALA A 5 2.11 -4.81 5.98
N ARG A 6 1.58 -5.76 5.22
CA ARG A 6 2.31 -6.47 4.18
C ARG A 6 1.65 -6.29 2.82
N VAL A 7 2.45 -6.12 1.78
CA VAL A 7 1.95 -6.09 0.40
C VAL A 7 1.53 -7.50 -0.01
N GLU A 8 0.27 -7.67 -0.37
CA GLU A 8 -0.29 -8.94 -0.84
C GLU A 8 -0.47 -8.96 -2.35
N GLY A 9 -0.53 -7.79 -2.99
CA GLY A 9 -0.72 -7.70 -4.43
C GLY A 9 -0.50 -6.29 -4.97
N LEU A 10 -0.06 -6.22 -6.21
CA LEU A 10 0.10 -4.99 -6.96
C LEU A 10 -0.50 -5.20 -8.34
N ARG A 11 -1.52 -4.42 -8.69
CA ARG A 11 -2.10 -4.42 -10.04
C ARG A 11 -1.94 -3.03 -10.66
N PRO A 12 -0.95 -2.84 -11.56
CA PRO A 12 -0.84 -1.59 -12.30
C PRO A 12 -2.01 -1.44 -13.29
N PHE A 13 -2.47 -0.21 -13.48
CA PHE A 13 -3.48 0.15 -14.47
C PHE A 13 -3.27 1.57 -14.96
N LEU A 14 -3.86 1.91 -16.11
CA LEU A 14 -3.87 3.27 -16.63
C LEU A 14 -5.21 3.92 -16.34
N LEU A 15 -5.18 5.14 -15.81
CA LEU A 15 -6.36 5.97 -15.60
C LEU A 15 -6.10 7.32 -16.26
N HIS A 16 -6.88 7.64 -17.30
CA HIS A 16 -6.73 8.87 -18.09
C HIS A 16 -5.30 9.14 -18.61
N GLY A 17 -4.57 8.06 -18.96
CA GLY A 17 -3.18 8.16 -19.45
C GLY A 17 -2.12 8.23 -18.35
N GLU A 18 -2.52 8.30 -17.08
CA GLU A 18 -1.61 8.27 -15.94
C GLU A 18 -1.44 6.85 -15.41
N ALA A 19 -0.24 6.55 -14.90
CA ALA A 19 0.08 5.28 -14.27
C ALA A 19 -0.44 5.22 -12.84
N TRP A 20 -1.32 4.26 -12.57
CA TRP A 20 -1.89 4.00 -11.26
C TRP A 20 -1.62 2.55 -10.83
N VAL A 21 -1.74 2.29 -9.54
CA VAL A 21 -1.61 0.96 -8.96
C VAL A 21 -2.74 0.72 -7.98
N GLN A 22 -3.43 -0.40 -8.15
CA GLN A 22 -4.29 -0.97 -7.12
C GLN A 22 -3.37 -1.80 -6.22
N LEU A 23 -3.12 -1.30 -5.02
CA LEU A 23 -2.36 -2.00 -3.99
C LEU A 23 -3.31 -2.86 -3.18
N PHE A 24 -2.93 -4.10 -2.94
CA PHE A 24 -3.56 -5.01 -1.99
C PHE A 24 -2.60 -5.24 -0.83
N TYR A 25 -3.10 -5.11 0.39
CA TYR A 25 -2.29 -5.26 1.60
C TYR A 25 -3.11 -5.86 2.74
N SER A 26 -2.43 -6.50 3.68
CA SER A 26 -2.99 -7.02 4.92
C SER A 26 -2.33 -6.30 6.10
N HIS A 27 -3.07 -5.98 7.16
CA HIS A 27 -2.42 -5.50 8.38
C HIS A 27 -1.77 -6.69 9.10
N LEU A 28 -0.65 -6.47 9.79
CA LEU A 28 0.05 -7.57 10.46
C LEU A 28 -0.74 -8.15 11.64
N ASP A 29 -1.65 -7.38 12.23
CA ASP A 29 -2.54 -7.82 13.32
C ASP A 29 -3.83 -8.50 12.82
N ASP A 30 -4.17 -8.36 11.53
CA ASP A 30 -5.32 -9.00 10.88
C ASP A 30 -4.96 -9.44 9.44
N PRO A 31 -4.13 -10.50 9.29
CA PRO A 31 -3.58 -10.91 8.00
C PRO A 31 -4.61 -11.58 7.08
N GLU A 32 -5.74 -12.06 7.62
CA GLU A 32 -6.81 -12.69 6.85
C GLU A 32 -7.63 -11.65 6.05
N GLN A 33 -7.61 -10.40 6.50
CA GLN A 33 -8.33 -9.31 5.86
C GLN A 33 -7.48 -8.59 4.81
N ILE A 34 -7.75 -8.89 3.54
CA ILE A 34 -7.14 -8.17 2.42
C ILE A 34 -7.86 -6.84 2.18
N ARG A 35 -7.09 -5.76 2.29
CA ARG A 35 -7.51 -4.39 2.00
C ARG A 35 -6.98 -3.98 0.64
N SER A 36 -7.64 -3.00 0.01
CA SER A 36 -7.18 -2.51 -1.30
C SER A 36 -7.38 -1.02 -1.45
N GLU A 37 -6.36 -0.34 -1.97
CA GLU A 37 -6.39 1.10 -2.21
C GLU A 37 -5.75 1.45 -3.55
N ARG A 38 -6.17 2.58 -4.14
CA ARG A 38 -5.65 3.07 -5.41
C ARG A 38 -4.71 4.24 -5.19
N PHE A 39 -3.52 4.14 -5.76
CA PHE A 39 -2.54 5.21 -5.72
C PHE A 39 -2.07 5.55 -7.12
N SER A 40 -1.74 6.82 -7.33
CA SER A 40 -0.84 7.19 -8.42
C SER A 40 0.47 6.45 -8.23
N ARG A 41 1.07 5.95 -9.31
CA ARG A 41 2.34 5.23 -9.25
C ARG A 41 3.44 6.08 -8.61
N ALA A 42 3.39 7.39 -8.82
CA ALA A 42 4.34 8.35 -8.27
C ALA A 42 4.26 8.51 -6.74
N SER A 43 3.13 8.14 -6.12
CA SER A 43 2.91 8.24 -4.67
C SER A 43 3.33 6.99 -3.91
N LEU A 44 3.75 5.92 -4.61
CA LEU A 44 4.20 4.66 -4.00
C LEU A 44 5.72 4.52 -4.12
N PRO A 45 6.35 3.75 -3.21
CA PRO A 45 7.73 3.34 -3.38
C PRO A 45 7.97 2.68 -4.76
N GLY A 46 9.01 3.14 -5.47
CA GLY A 46 9.26 2.79 -6.87
C GLY A 46 9.58 1.31 -7.11
N ASP A 47 10.02 0.58 -6.11
CA ASP A 47 10.44 -0.81 -6.18
C ASP A 47 9.60 -1.73 -5.28
N LEU A 48 8.41 -1.28 -4.88
CA LEU A 48 7.49 -2.04 -4.02
C LEU A 48 7.13 -3.40 -4.66
N ARG A 49 7.22 -4.47 -3.87
CA ARG A 49 6.96 -5.85 -4.30
C ARG A 49 5.98 -6.55 -3.37
N VAL A 50 5.34 -7.60 -3.89
CA VAL A 50 4.55 -8.51 -3.06
C VAL A 50 5.44 -9.16 -2.01
N GLY A 51 4.97 -9.20 -0.77
CA GLY A 51 5.71 -9.64 0.41
C GLY A 51 6.43 -8.53 1.17
N ASP A 52 6.56 -7.33 0.59
CA ASP A 52 7.24 -6.22 1.27
C ASP A 52 6.47 -5.78 2.53
N ALA A 53 7.22 -5.48 3.58
CA ALA A 53 6.71 -4.82 4.78
C ALA A 53 6.53 -3.32 4.51
N ILE A 54 5.36 -2.80 4.88
CA ILE A 54 4.97 -1.40 4.71
C ILE A 54 4.35 -0.86 5.98
N VAL A 55 4.24 0.46 6.07
CA VAL A 55 3.46 1.15 7.09
C VAL A 55 2.38 1.97 6.38
N VAL A 56 1.13 1.74 6.76
CA VAL A 56 -0.04 2.47 6.27
C VAL A 56 -0.38 3.57 7.27
N PHE A 57 -0.33 4.82 6.82
CA PHE A 57 -0.73 5.96 7.63
C PHE A 57 -2.20 6.30 7.39
N TYR A 58 -3.00 6.21 8.44
CA TYR A 58 -4.40 6.60 8.44
C TYR A 58 -4.60 8.00 8.99
N LEU A 59 -5.40 8.81 8.29
CA LEU A 59 -5.93 10.10 8.75
C LEU A 59 -7.45 10.06 8.72
N LEU A 60 -8.10 10.26 9.86
CA LEU A 60 -9.57 10.22 10.00
C LEU A 60 -10.23 8.94 9.44
N GLY A 61 -9.55 7.81 9.59
CA GLY A 61 -10.03 6.50 9.10
C GLY A 61 -9.79 6.23 7.61
N ALA A 62 -9.25 7.19 6.86
CA ALA A 62 -8.86 7.02 5.46
C ALA A 62 -7.34 6.81 5.35
N VAL A 63 -6.91 6.04 4.34
CA VAL A 63 -5.48 5.90 4.03
C VAL A 63 -4.97 7.21 3.45
N ALA A 64 -4.01 7.83 4.13
CA ALA A 64 -3.39 9.08 3.72
C ALA A 64 -2.06 8.85 2.99
N SER A 65 -1.25 7.88 3.43
CA SER A 65 0.00 7.53 2.76
C SER A 65 0.47 6.12 3.08
N ILE A 66 1.37 5.60 2.26
CA ILE A 66 2.04 4.31 2.44
C ILE A 66 3.53 4.49 2.25
N ARG A 67 4.31 3.97 3.19
CA ARG A 67 5.78 3.99 3.16
C ARG A 67 6.33 2.58 3.42
N ARG A 68 7.59 2.34 3.04
CA ARG A 68 8.28 1.12 3.45
C ARG A 68 8.41 1.10 4.97
N ALA A 69 8.35 -0.09 5.56
CA ALA A 69 8.87 -0.26 6.90
C ALA A 69 10.39 -0.05 6.82
N ASP A 70 10.96 0.82 7.65
CA ASP A 70 12.41 0.97 7.73
C ASP A 70 13.01 -0.39 8.16
N PRO A 71 14.08 -0.87 7.50
CA PRO A 71 14.83 -2.00 8.01
C PRO A 71 15.58 -1.52 9.27
N GLU A 72 15.21 -2.08 10.43
CA GLU A 72 16.04 -1.98 11.65
C GLU A 72 17.42 -2.61 11.46
#